data_AF-A0AAD7HED6-F1
#
_entry.id   AF-A0AAD7HED6-F1
#
_cell.length_a   1.000
_cell.length_b   1.000
_cell.length_c   1.000
_cell.angle_alpha   90.00
_cell.angle_beta   90.00
_cell.angle_gamma   90.00
#
_symmetry.space_group_name_H-M   'P 1'
#
loop_
_entity.id
_entity.type
_entity.pdbx_description
1 polymer ?
#
loop_
_entity_poly.entity_id
_entity_poly.type
_entity_poly.pdbx_seq_one_letter_code
_entity_poly.pdbx_strand_id
1 'polypeptide(L)'
;MKPFFTLVLFQILHAIVSAEVQDGQTGVVITLPPQPTDTGLKQIPDADHPFITPGPDDQRGPCPAMNTLANHGYVPRNGVMSFEEAIVGAQEGLNMDIGIVGPLAANALLMRGNPFINKFSIGGVSPLVPPLPGKIDGPEAGGIAKHGRFEGDASMTRSDAFIGDNRDFQDILYDMDLLQLGKFGDNGPDGNNTVFNVATMIGIMQHNTIMYQSTDPEFTFSASRVTGSSGAAAFLLNVFANGTTNQSTLPIIGSFLRNQTFPPNWFRAGAPVTGTVLGPNAAAIQAALPFPPGRNNAQGVYVADPLPPTPFNSSLGCWAYWVQAANTPAVLQNTTGIFKQNVDFLLQIQFPGNPACDQQLLPFGPAGV
;
A
#
# COMPACT_ATOMS: atom_id res chain seq x y z
N MET A 1 44.59 26.25 0.10
CA MET A 1 44.59 26.81 -1.27
C MET A 1 43.54 26.03 -2.08
N LYS A 2 42.51 26.71 -2.59
CA LYS A 2 41.63 26.24 -3.71
C LYS A 2 42.50 26.11 -5.00
N PRO A 3 42.05 25.58 -6.16
CA PRO A 3 40.71 25.16 -6.63
C PRO A 3 40.73 23.76 -7.35
N PHE A 4 39.63 23.19 -7.85
CA PHE A 4 39.13 23.36 -9.23
C PHE A 4 37.67 22.90 -9.30
N PHE A 5 36.75 23.85 -9.50
CA PHE A 5 35.41 23.61 -10.03
C PHE A 5 35.42 24.13 -11.47
N THR A 6 35.32 23.23 -12.45
CA THR A 6 35.04 23.62 -13.84
C THR A 6 33.54 23.54 -14.04
N LEU A 7 32.92 24.70 -14.13
CA LEU A 7 31.51 24.88 -14.46
C LEU A 7 31.31 24.51 -15.94
N VAL A 8 30.72 23.35 -16.22
CA VAL A 8 30.21 23.02 -17.56
C VAL A 8 28.83 23.64 -17.69
N LEU A 9 28.77 24.73 -18.45
CA LEU A 9 27.54 25.40 -18.85
C LEU A 9 26.80 24.51 -19.86
N PHE A 10 25.82 23.72 -19.41
CA PHE A 10 24.90 23.04 -20.33
C PHE A 10 23.92 24.08 -20.88
N GLN A 11 24.06 24.38 -22.17
CA GLN A 11 23.06 25.10 -22.95
C GLN A 11 21.76 24.28 -22.94
N ILE A 12 20.70 24.91 -22.46
CA ILE A 12 19.33 24.42 -22.53
C ILE A 12 18.89 24.50 -24.00
N LEU A 13 19.00 23.38 -24.72
CA LEU A 13 18.23 23.16 -25.94
C LEU A 13 16.90 22.53 -25.50
N HIS A 14 15.85 23.34 -25.39
CA HIS A 14 14.47 22.82 -25.33
C HIS A 14 14.16 22.22 -26.70
N ALA A 15 14.58 20.98 -26.92
CA ALA A 15 13.94 20.15 -27.92
C ALA A 15 12.49 20.00 -27.44
N ILE A 16 11.54 20.43 -28.28
CA ILE A 16 10.14 20.02 -28.14
C ILE A 16 10.17 18.51 -28.40
N VAL A 17 10.38 17.73 -27.35
CA VAL A 17 10.15 16.29 -27.38
C VAL A 17 8.65 16.18 -27.54
N SER A 18 8.19 15.90 -28.76
CA SER A 18 6.79 15.55 -29.01
C SER A 18 6.40 14.49 -27.98
N ALA A 19 5.34 14.75 -27.21
CA ALA A 19 4.91 13.82 -26.19
C ALA A 19 4.63 12.45 -26.82
N GLU A 20 5.16 11.38 -26.21
CA GLU A 20 4.97 10.04 -26.74
C GLU A 20 3.49 9.65 -26.62
N VAL A 21 2.90 9.18 -27.71
CA VAL A 21 1.50 8.75 -27.74
C VAL A 21 1.43 7.27 -28.07
N GLN A 22 0.74 6.50 -27.22
CA GLN A 22 0.43 5.09 -27.44
C GLN A 22 -1.04 4.85 -27.12
N ASP A 23 -1.78 4.17 -28.00
CA ASP A 23 -3.21 3.87 -27.86
C ASP A 23 -4.09 5.08 -27.47
N GLY A 24 -3.78 6.25 -28.03
CA GLY A 24 -4.50 7.51 -27.76
C GLY A 24 -4.19 8.14 -26.40
N GLN A 25 -3.26 7.58 -25.63
CA GLN A 25 -2.79 8.10 -24.35
C GLN A 25 -1.50 8.88 -24.54
N THR A 26 -1.28 9.92 -23.73
CA THR A 26 -0.03 10.70 -23.74
C THR A 26 0.84 10.28 -22.57
N GLY A 27 2.07 9.84 -22.85
CA GLY A 27 3.01 9.37 -21.83
C GLY A 27 3.49 10.49 -20.91
N VAL A 28 3.65 10.18 -19.62
CA VAL A 28 4.11 11.12 -18.58
C VAL A 28 5.31 10.49 -17.87
N VAL A 29 6.47 11.16 -17.89
CA VAL A 29 7.67 10.69 -17.20
C VAL A 29 7.43 10.71 -15.68
N ILE A 30 7.69 9.60 -15.03
CA ILE A 30 7.61 9.48 -13.57
C ILE A 30 8.92 9.93 -12.94
N THR A 31 8.84 10.69 -11.85
CA THR A 31 10.01 11.19 -11.13
C THR A 31 9.85 11.00 -9.62
N LEU A 32 10.96 11.01 -8.89
CA LEU A 32 10.91 11.12 -7.43
C LEU A 32 10.56 12.57 -7.06
N PRO A 33 9.52 12.81 -6.23
CA PRO A 33 9.25 14.15 -5.75
C PRO A 33 10.34 14.59 -4.74
N PRO A 34 10.55 15.91 -4.60
CA PRO A 34 11.40 16.45 -3.53
C PRO A 34 10.93 15.96 -2.16
N GLN A 35 11.87 15.64 -1.28
CA GLN A 35 11.56 15.22 0.08
C GLN A 35 11.15 16.42 0.94
N PRO A 36 10.19 16.24 1.86
CA PRO A 36 9.73 17.33 2.74
C PRO A 36 10.86 17.82 3.63
N THR A 37 10.92 19.13 3.83
CA THR A 37 11.87 19.76 4.75
C THR A 37 11.34 19.85 6.18
N ASP A 38 10.02 19.90 6.35
CA ASP A 38 9.34 19.83 7.64
C ASP A 38 8.77 18.43 7.87
N THR A 39 9.49 17.65 8.68
CA THR A 39 9.08 16.32 9.14
C THR A 39 8.69 16.31 10.61
N GLY A 40 8.47 17.49 11.19
CA GLY A 40 8.09 17.65 12.57
C GLY A 40 6.63 17.29 12.85
N LEU A 41 6.32 17.31 14.15
CA LEU A 41 4.97 17.11 14.67
C LEU A 41 4.05 18.22 14.15
N LYS A 42 2.90 17.83 13.57
CA LYS A 42 1.89 18.76 13.05
C LYS A 42 0.51 18.31 13.49
N GLN A 43 -0.29 19.25 14.00
CA GLN A 43 -1.69 18.99 14.35
C GLN A 43 -2.54 18.87 13.07
N ILE A 44 -3.32 17.80 12.98
CA ILE A 44 -4.23 17.50 11.87
C ILE A 44 -5.54 16.95 12.49
N PRO A 45 -6.74 17.32 12.02
CA PRO A 45 -7.04 18.15 10.85
C PRO A 45 -6.66 19.63 11.03
N ASP A 46 -6.26 20.27 9.92
CA ASP A 46 -6.00 21.71 9.81
C ASP A 46 -7.02 22.38 8.86
N ALA A 47 -7.03 23.72 8.83
CA ALA A 47 -7.99 24.48 8.02
C ALA A 47 -7.72 24.39 6.50
N ASP A 48 -6.49 24.07 6.10
CA ASP A 48 -6.11 23.95 4.69
C ASP A 48 -6.55 22.61 4.08
N HIS A 49 -6.75 21.59 4.94
CA HIS A 49 -7.14 20.23 4.57
C HIS A 49 -8.46 19.80 5.24
N PRO A 50 -9.57 20.53 5.00
CA PRO A 50 -10.85 20.18 5.61
C PRO A 50 -11.35 18.84 5.08
N PHE A 51 -12.06 18.11 5.94
CA PHE A 51 -12.80 16.93 5.52
C PHE A 51 -13.90 17.32 4.53
N ILE A 52 -13.98 16.59 3.42
CA ILE A 52 -15.09 16.66 2.48
C ILE A 52 -15.50 15.22 2.18
N THR A 53 -16.79 14.93 2.36
CA THR A 53 -17.38 13.64 2.00
C THR A 53 -17.15 13.35 0.51
N PRO A 54 -16.68 12.15 0.12
CA PRO A 54 -16.47 11.81 -1.27
C PRO A 54 -17.80 11.85 -2.04
N GLY A 55 -17.75 12.39 -3.26
CA GLY A 55 -18.85 12.35 -4.21
C GLY A 55 -19.03 10.94 -4.83
N PRO A 56 -20.09 10.75 -5.62
CA PRO A 56 -20.42 9.43 -6.21
C PRO A 56 -19.35 8.89 -7.17
N ASP A 57 -18.58 9.77 -7.82
CA ASP A 57 -17.52 9.39 -8.77
C ASP A 57 -16.12 9.35 -8.13
N ASP A 58 -16.00 9.76 -6.86
CA ASP A 58 -14.72 9.82 -6.15
C ASP A 58 -14.31 8.42 -5.68
N GLN A 59 -13.13 7.98 -6.10
CA GLN A 59 -12.62 6.64 -5.80
C GLN A 59 -12.18 6.54 -4.34
N ARG A 60 -12.70 5.53 -3.63
CA ARG A 60 -12.20 5.06 -2.33
C ARG A 60 -12.04 3.55 -2.40
N GLY A 61 -11.16 3.02 -1.56
CA GLY A 61 -10.86 1.59 -1.62
C GLY A 61 -10.46 0.94 -0.31
N PRO A 62 -9.69 -0.15 -0.35
CA PRO A 62 -9.37 -0.96 0.83
C PRO A 62 -8.38 -0.26 1.78
N CYS A 63 -7.71 0.82 1.35
CA CYS A 63 -6.70 1.50 2.14
C CYS A 63 -7.28 2.69 2.93
N PRO A 64 -7.49 2.58 4.25
CA PRO A 64 -8.07 3.66 5.06
C PRO A 64 -7.19 4.92 5.10
N ALA A 65 -5.87 4.76 5.02
CA ALA A 65 -4.92 5.88 4.97
C ALA A 65 -5.14 6.73 3.71
N MET A 66 -5.14 6.11 2.53
CA MET A 66 -5.34 6.83 1.27
C MET A 66 -6.74 7.43 1.15
N ASN A 67 -7.76 6.73 1.67
CA ASN A 67 -9.12 7.25 1.73
C ASN A 67 -9.20 8.52 2.59
N THR A 68 -8.54 8.51 3.76
CA THR A 68 -8.48 9.66 4.66
C THR A 68 -7.73 10.83 4.01
N LEU A 69 -6.57 10.57 3.39
CA LEU A 69 -5.81 11.60 2.68
C LEU A 69 -6.63 12.24 1.55
N ALA A 70 -7.37 11.45 0.77
CA ALA A 70 -8.23 11.94 -0.30
C ALA A 70 -9.43 12.72 0.25
N ASN A 71 -10.04 12.26 1.35
CA ASN A 71 -11.12 12.97 2.03
C ASN A 71 -10.70 14.32 2.63
N HIS A 72 -9.40 14.52 2.87
CA HIS A 72 -8.84 15.76 3.39
C HIS A 72 -8.08 16.59 2.34
N GLY A 73 -7.92 16.08 1.12
CA GLY A 73 -7.26 16.81 0.02
C GLY A 73 -5.73 16.84 0.08
N TYR A 74 -5.10 15.95 0.87
CA TYR A 74 -3.65 15.72 0.81
C TYR A 74 -3.24 15.00 -0.48
N VAL A 75 -4.17 14.26 -1.07
CA VAL A 75 -4.09 13.69 -2.42
C VAL A 75 -5.37 14.07 -3.18
N PRO A 76 -5.43 13.93 -4.52
CA PRO A 76 -6.63 14.26 -5.29
C PRO A 76 -7.90 13.65 -4.69
N ARG A 77 -8.91 14.49 -4.43
CA ARG A 77 -10.16 14.08 -3.74
C ARG A 77 -10.95 13.02 -4.50
N ASN A 78 -10.79 13.00 -5.83
CA ASN A 78 -11.36 11.97 -6.72
C ASN A 78 -10.71 10.59 -6.58
N GLY A 79 -9.65 10.46 -5.78
CA GLY A 79 -8.96 9.19 -5.52
C GLY A 79 -8.17 8.62 -6.70
N VAL A 80 -7.88 9.44 -7.73
CA VAL A 80 -7.03 9.06 -8.86
C VAL A 80 -5.79 9.94 -8.87
N MET A 81 -4.62 9.33 -8.68
CA MET A 81 -3.40 10.06 -8.41
C MET A 81 -2.17 9.47 -9.12
N SER A 82 -1.14 10.30 -9.22
CA SER A 82 0.19 9.92 -9.71
C SER A 82 1.05 9.34 -8.60
N PHE A 83 2.19 8.80 -8.99
CA PHE A 83 3.25 8.37 -8.07
C PHE A 83 3.67 9.49 -7.11
N GLU A 84 3.92 10.68 -7.64
CA GLU A 84 4.37 11.85 -6.88
C GLU A 84 3.30 12.35 -5.92
N GLU A 85 2.05 12.44 -6.38
CA GLU A 85 0.91 12.86 -5.55
C GLU A 85 0.73 11.90 -4.36
N ALA A 86 0.88 10.59 -4.57
CA ALA A 86 0.79 9.60 -3.50
C ALA A 86 1.89 9.76 -2.45
N ILE A 87 3.15 9.96 -2.89
CA ILE A 87 4.29 10.15 -1.98
C ILE A 87 4.13 11.45 -1.19
N VAL A 88 3.89 12.58 -1.87
CA VAL A 88 3.77 13.89 -1.22
C VAL A 88 2.62 13.87 -0.22
N GLY A 89 1.44 13.36 -0.61
CA GLY A 89 0.29 13.32 0.28
C GLY A 89 0.50 12.46 1.53
N ALA A 90 1.12 11.28 1.38
CA ALA A 90 1.41 10.41 2.52
C ALA A 90 2.51 10.98 3.45
N GLN A 91 3.52 11.63 2.88
CA GLN A 91 4.57 12.31 3.64
C GLN A 91 3.98 13.49 4.41
N GLU A 92 3.15 14.31 3.77
CA GLU A 92 2.59 15.48 4.42
C GLU A 92 1.52 15.14 5.46
N GLY A 93 0.55 14.28 5.11
CA GLY A 93 -0.57 13.96 5.99
C GLY A 93 -0.26 12.94 7.08
N LEU A 94 0.69 12.02 6.84
CA LEU A 94 0.96 10.87 7.73
C LEU A 94 2.43 10.71 8.11
N ASN A 95 3.33 11.56 7.60
CA ASN A 95 4.78 11.49 7.84
C ASN A 95 5.38 10.11 7.53
N MET A 96 4.91 9.46 6.46
CA MET A 96 5.44 8.17 6.04
C MET A 96 6.73 8.33 5.25
N ASP A 97 7.80 7.64 5.63
CA ASP A 97 9.08 7.69 4.92
C ASP A 97 8.98 7.19 3.47
N ILE A 98 9.79 7.77 2.57
CA ILE A 98 9.80 7.40 1.15
C ILE A 98 10.20 5.93 0.93
N GLY A 99 11.01 5.34 1.82
CA GLY A 99 11.36 3.93 1.79
C GLY A 99 10.16 3.00 2.02
N ILE A 100 9.01 3.54 2.44
CA ILE A 100 7.74 2.81 2.56
C ILE A 100 6.78 3.23 1.44
N VAL A 101 6.49 4.53 1.33
CA VAL A 101 5.45 4.99 0.39
C VAL A 101 5.88 4.83 -1.07
N GLY A 102 7.18 4.98 -1.38
CA GLY A 102 7.72 4.80 -2.72
C GLY A 102 7.44 3.39 -3.27
N PRO A 103 7.90 2.31 -2.61
CA PRO A 103 7.59 0.95 -3.03
C PRO A 103 6.09 0.63 -3.13
N LEU A 104 5.26 1.17 -2.21
CA LEU A 104 3.81 0.98 -2.26
C LEU A 104 3.17 1.67 -3.48
N ALA A 105 3.55 2.91 -3.78
CA ALA A 105 3.07 3.65 -4.93
C ALA A 105 3.56 3.01 -6.25
N ALA A 106 4.82 2.53 -6.28
CA ALA A 106 5.35 1.80 -7.42
C ALA A 106 4.59 0.50 -7.67
N ASN A 107 4.29 -0.25 -6.60
CA ASN A 107 3.49 -1.46 -6.69
C ASN A 107 2.07 -1.18 -7.20
N ALA A 108 1.44 -0.11 -6.71
CA ALA A 108 0.10 0.30 -7.16
C ALA A 108 0.07 0.58 -8.68
N LEU A 109 1.07 1.28 -9.21
CA LEU A 109 1.18 1.53 -10.65
C LEU A 109 1.46 0.26 -11.45
N LEU A 110 2.48 -0.50 -11.07
CA LEU A 110 2.93 -1.67 -11.83
C LEU A 110 1.90 -2.80 -11.86
N MET A 111 1.16 -3.00 -10.78
CA MET A 111 0.23 -4.13 -10.66
C MET A 111 -1.23 -3.78 -10.93
N ARG A 112 -1.61 -2.50 -10.76
CA ARG A 112 -3.02 -2.07 -10.68
C ARG A 112 -3.33 -0.71 -11.31
N GLY A 113 -2.33 -0.01 -11.84
CA GLY A 113 -2.47 1.31 -12.43
C GLY A 113 -2.00 1.36 -13.88
N ASN A 114 -1.66 2.56 -14.30
CA ASN A 114 -1.13 2.84 -15.63
C ASN A 114 0.19 3.65 -15.52
N PRO A 115 1.35 2.96 -15.42
CA PRO A 115 2.68 3.55 -15.49
C PRO A 115 2.99 4.35 -16.76
N PHE A 116 2.26 4.21 -17.86
CA PHE A 116 2.52 5.05 -19.05
C PHE A 116 2.06 6.49 -18.84
N ILE A 117 0.88 6.68 -18.26
CA ILE A 117 0.31 8.01 -17.97
C ILE A 117 0.53 8.46 -16.52
N ASN A 118 1.22 7.66 -15.70
CA ASN A 118 1.48 7.89 -14.29
C ASN A 118 0.20 8.13 -13.48
N LYS A 119 -0.78 7.21 -13.58
CA LYS A 119 -2.02 7.29 -12.78
C LYS A 119 -2.46 5.92 -12.27
N PHE A 120 -3.00 5.89 -11.06
CA PHE A 120 -3.72 4.76 -10.50
C PHE A 120 -4.92 5.23 -9.67
N SER A 121 -5.92 4.36 -9.51
CA SER A 121 -7.09 4.57 -8.66
C SER A 121 -6.85 3.94 -7.29
N ILE A 122 -7.16 4.67 -6.21
CA ILE A 122 -7.15 4.11 -4.84
C ILE A 122 -8.37 3.23 -4.56
N GLY A 123 -9.33 3.19 -5.48
CA GLY A 123 -10.49 2.33 -5.46
C GLY A 123 -10.43 1.28 -6.57
N GLY A 124 -11.54 1.14 -7.29
CA GLY A 124 -11.70 0.22 -8.41
C GLY A 124 -11.37 0.84 -9.76
N VAL A 125 -11.98 0.30 -10.81
CA VAL A 125 -11.89 0.78 -12.19
C VAL A 125 -12.36 2.23 -12.28
N SER A 126 -11.57 3.07 -12.96
CA SER A 126 -11.90 4.47 -13.20
C SER A 126 -11.64 4.84 -14.66
N PRO A 127 -12.53 5.61 -15.33
CA PRO A 127 -12.30 6.09 -16.68
C PRO A 127 -11.08 7.03 -16.79
N LEU A 128 -10.60 7.57 -15.67
CA LEU A 128 -9.40 8.41 -15.59
C LEU A 128 -8.10 7.58 -15.63
N VAL A 129 -8.20 6.25 -15.51
CA VAL A 129 -7.09 5.32 -15.61
C VAL A 129 -7.41 4.31 -16.72
N PRO A 130 -7.15 4.66 -18.00
CA PRO A 130 -7.33 3.74 -19.10
C PRO A 130 -6.42 2.50 -18.94
N PRO A 131 -6.73 1.40 -19.64
CA PRO A 131 -5.87 0.23 -19.68
C PRO A 131 -4.47 0.59 -20.18
N LEU A 132 -3.47 -0.21 -19.81
CA LEU A 132 -2.13 -0.06 -20.34
C LEU A 132 -2.14 -0.11 -21.88
N PRO A 133 -1.25 0.65 -22.56
CA PRO A 133 -1.00 0.44 -23.98
C PRO A 133 -0.79 -1.03 -24.31
N GLY A 134 -1.40 -1.50 -25.38
CA GLY A 134 -1.45 -2.91 -25.78
C GLY A 134 -2.36 -3.80 -24.92
N LYS A 135 -3.12 -3.21 -23.98
CA LYS A 135 -3.95 -3.92 -22.98
C LYS A 135 -3.17 -5.00 -22.23
N ILE A 136 -1.92 -4.66 -21.90
CA ILE A 136 -0.92 -5.56 -21.31
C ILE A 136 -1.45 -6.26 -20.05
N ASP A 137 -2.31 -5.61 -19.26
CA ASP A 137 -2.86 -6.19 -18.04
C ASP A 137 -4.37 -6.36 -18.05
N GLY A 138 -4.90 -6.63 -19.25
CA GLY A 138 -6.33 -6.85 -19.46
C GLY A 138 -7.07 -5.60 -19.92
N PRO A 139 -8.41 -5.69 -20.04
CA PRO A 139 -9.23 -4.66 -20.66
C PRO A 139 -9.46 -3.42 -19.77
N GLU A 140 -9.08 -3.45 -18.49
CA GLU A 140 -9.35 -2.40 -17.50
C GLU A 140 -8.19 -2.32 -16.49
N ALA A 141 -7.85 -1.10 -16.06
CA ALA A 141 -6.98 -0.89 -14.90
C ALA A 141 -7.85 -0.95 -13.63
N GLY A 142 -7.77 -2.06 -12.91
CA GLY A 142 -8.69 -2.36 -11.80
C GLY A 142 -8.55 -1.49 -10.55
N GLY A 143 -7.53 -0.63 -10.47
CA GLY A 143 -7.22 0.13 -9.26
C GLY A 143 -6.74 -0.79 -8.12
N ILE A 144 -6.31 -0.20 -7.01
CA ILE A 144 -5.75 -1.00 -5.91
C ILE A 144 -6.78 -1.94 -5.26
N ALA A 145 -8.09 -1.73 -5.47
CA ALA A 145 -9.16 -2.60 -4.95
C ALA A 145 -9.32 -3.92 -5.75
N LYS A 146 -8.73 -4.04 -6.95
CA LYS A 146 -8.79 -5.31 -7.69
C LYS A 146 -7.98 -6.38 -6.96
N HIS A 147 -8.69 -7.41 -6.55
CA HIS A 147 -8.20 -8.55 -5.79
C HIS A 147 -6.99 -9.25 -6.44
N GLY A 148 -6.03 -9.74 -5.63
CA GLY A 148 -5.03 -10.74 -5.99
C GLY A 148 -3.57 -10.27 -6.13
N ARG A 149 -3.31 -8.98 -6.42
CA ARG A 149 -1.94 -8.45 -6.55
C ARG A 149 -1.57 -7.38 -5.53
N PHE A 150 -2.51 -6.48 -5.22
CA PHE A 150 -2.34 -5.45 -4.18
C PHE A 150 -3.30 -5.72 -3.01
N GLU A 151 -4.60 -5.67 -3.29
CA GLU A 151 -5.66 -6.14 -2.40
C GLU A 151 -5.64 -7.68 -2.32
N GLY A 152 -6.01 -8.24 -1.16
CA GLY A 152 -6.08 -9.68 -0.94
C GLY A 152 -6.78 -10.03 0.36
N ASP A 153 -6.85 -11.34 0.63
CA ASP A 153 -7.71 -11.92 1.65
C ASP A 153 -7.24 -11.70 3.10
N ALA A 154 -8.11 -12.01 4.07
CA ALA A 154 -7.93 -11.78 5.50
C ALA A 154 -7.60 -10.31 5.85
N SER A 155 -8.29 -9.38 5.21
CA SER A 155 -8.23 -7.96 5.59
C SER A 155 -8.87 -7.73 6.97
N MET A 156 -8.43 -6.69 7.69
CA MET A 156 -8.96 -6.38 9.04
C MET A 156 -10.42 -5.94 9.01
N THR A 157 -10.77 -5.04 8.08
CA THR A 157 -12.11 -4.40 8.03
C THR A 157 -12.78 -4.45 6.66
N ARG A 158 -12.24 -5.24 5.71
CA ARG A 158 -12.79 -5.48 4.36
C ARG A 158 -12.97 -7.00 4.20
N SER A 159 -14.01 -7.43 3.51
CA SER A 159 -14.25 -8.87 3.30
C SER A 159 -13.36 -9.44 2.20
N ASP A 160 -13.15 -10.75 2.21
CA ASP A 160 -12.50 -11.41 1.08
C ASP A 160 -13.35 -11.30 -0.18
N ALA A 161 -12.69 -11.10 -1.32
CA ALA A 161 -13.36 -10.75 -2.57
C ALA A 161 -14.29 -11.83 -3.09
N PHE A 162 -14.03 -13.10 -2.75
CA PHE A 162 -14.86 -14.22 -3.18
C PHE A 162 -16.21 -14.25 -2.46
N ILE A 163 -16.24 -13.90 -1.16
CA ILE A 163 -17.44 -14.02 -0.33
C ILE A 163 -18.11 -12.68 0.02
N GLY A 164 -17.51 -11.54 -0.36
CA GLY A 164 -18.06 -10.24 0.00
C GLY A 164 -17.37 -9.05 -0.66
N ASP A 165 -17.49 -7.91 0.02
CA ASP A 165 -16.95 -6.63 -0.43
C ASP A 165 -15.54 -6.40 0.13
N ASN A 166 -14.55 -6.48 -0.77
CA ASN A 166 -13.13 -6.30 -0.48
C ASN A 166 -12.65 -4.86 -0.49
N ARG A 167 -13.57 -3.91 -0.69
CA ARG A 167 -13.26 -2.50 -0.88
C ARG A 167 -13.78 -1.68 0.29
N ASP A 168 -15.05 -1.82 0.61
CA ASP A 168 -15.73 -0.95 1.57
C ASP A 168 -15.61 -1.47 3.01
N PHE A 169 -15.67 -0.55 3.96
CA PHE A 169 -15.59 -0.87 5.39
C PHE A 169 -16.77 -1.76 5.82
N GLN A 170 -16.48 -2.81 6.58
CA GLN A 170 -17.45 -3.77 7.08
C GLN A 170 -17.61 -3.63 8.59
N ASP A 171 -18.77 -3.16 9.06
CA ASP A 171 -19.06 -2.99 10.49
C ASP A 171 -18.86 -4.28 11.27
N ILE A 172 -19.28 -5.42 10.72
CA ILE A 172 -19.18 -6.73 11.40
C ILE A 172 -17.73 -7.16 11.64
N LEU A 173 -16.81 -6.84 10.72
CA LEU A 173 -15.39 -7.17 10.90
C LEU A 173 -14.76 -6.25 11.94
N TYR A 174 -15.14 -4.97 11.93
CA TYR A 174 -14.67 -4.04 12.96
C TYR A 174 -15.20 -4.42 14.35
N ASP A 175 -16.44 -4.88 14.48
CA ASP A 175 -16.96 -5.41 15.74
C ASP A 175 -16.14 -6.61 16.25
N MET A 176 -15.70 -7.49 15.34
CA MET A 176 -14.77 -8.58 15.69
C MET A 176 -13.41 -8.05 16.13
N ASP A 177 -12.87 -7.00 15.49
CA ASP A 177 -11.64 -6.35 15.92
C ASP A 177 -11.78 -5.77 17.34
N LEU A 178 -12.94 -5.19 17.66
CA LEU A 178 -13.24 -4.67 19.00
C LEU A 178 -13.31 -5.77 20.06
N LEU A 179 -13.73 -6.99 19.70
CA LEU A 179 -13.66 -8.14 20.63
C LEU A 179 -12.21 -8.53 20.94
N GLN A 180 -11.29 -8.39 20.00
CA GLN A 180 -9.86 -8.63 20.25
C GLN A 180 -9.26 -7.50 21.08
N LEU A 181 -9.63 -6.24 20.78
CA LEU A 181 -9.25 -5.09 21.60
C LEU A 181 -9.70 -5.26 23.05
N GLY A 182 -10.95 -5.66 23.29
CA GLY A 182 -11.48 -5.89 24.63
C GLY A 182 -10.75 -6.98 25.43
N LYS A 183 -10.04 -7.90 24.75
CA LYS A 183 -9.25 -8.98 25.38
C LYS A 183 -7.79 -8.61 25.62
N PHE A 184 -7.18 -7.89 24.68
CA PHE A 184 -5.72 -7.72 24.61
C PHE A 184 -5.26 -6.27 24.63
N GLY A 185 -6.19 -5.31 24.49
CA GLY A 185 -5.90 -3.89 24.48
C GLY A 185 -5.41 -3.38 25.82
N ASP A 186 -4.61 -2.32 25.79
CA ASP A 186 -4.17 -1.64 27.01
C ASP A 186 -5.23 -0.65 27.49
N ASN A 187 -5.17 -0.31 28.78
CA ASN A 187 -5.97 0.78 29.32
C ASN A 187 -5.44 2.12 28.79
N GLY A 188 -6.34 3.04 28.50
CA GLY A 188 -6.03 4.34 27.95
C GLY A 188 -6.85 5.48 28.54
N PRO A 189 -6.71 6.69 27.99
CA PRO A 189 -7.50 7.84 28.42
C PRO A 189 -9.01 7.64 28.20
N ASP A 190 -9.39 6.75 27.27
CA ASP A 190 -10.79 6.46 26.92
C ASP A 190 -11.40 5.30 27.74
N GLY A 191 -10.64 4.70 28.68
CA GLY A 191 -11.11 3.64 29.56
C GLY A 191 -10.25 2.36 29.53
N ASN A 192 -10.82 1.26 30.01
CA ASN A 192 -10.14 -0.02 30.03
C ASN A 192 -10.13 -0.67 28.65
N ASN A 193 -9.00 -1.25 28.25
CA ASN A 193 -8.82 -1.97 26.98
C ASN A 193 -9.25 -1.12 25.75
N THR A 194 -8.82 0.14 25.69
CA THR A 194 -9.17 1.07 24.61
C THR A 194 -7.98 1.47 23.75
N VAL A 195 -6.78 0.97 24.02
CA VAL A 195 -5.57 1.25 23.24
C VAL A 195 -5.14 -0.01 22.50
N PHE A 196 -5.06 0.09 21.18
CA PHE A 196 -4.56 -0.98 20.33
C PHE A 196 -3.05 -1.14 20.55
N ASN A 197 -2.62 -2.39 20.71
CA ASN A 197 -1.23 -2.79 20.85
C ASN A 197 -0.92 -4.00 19.96
N VAL A 198 0.32 -4.51 20.00
CA VAL A 198 0.74 -5.65 19.18
C VAL A 198 -0.07 -6.92 19.49
N ALA A 199 -0.41 -7.17 20.76
CA ALA A 199 -1.22 -8.34 21.13
C ALA A 199 -2.64 -8.26 20.55
N THR A 200 -3.23 -7.06 20.51
CA THR A 200 -4.50 -6.79 19.84
C THR A 200 -4.41 -7.09 18.34
N MET A 201 -3.37 -6.58 17.66
CA MET A 201 -3.15 -6.85 16.24
C MET A 201 -2.94 -8.33 15.94
N ILE A 202 -2.22 -9.06 16.80
CA ILE A 202 -2.06 -10.51 16.69
C ILE A 202 -3.43 -11.20 16.78
N GLY A 203 -4.25 -10.85 17.78
CA GLY A 203 -5.59 -11.42 17.94
C GLY A 203 -6.49 -11.17 16.74
N ILE A 204 -6.46 -9.96 16.19
CA ILE A 204 -7.21 -9.58 14.97
C ILE A 204 -6.77 -10.42 13.78
N MET A 205 -5.47 -10.43 13.49
CA MET A 205 -4.94 -11.11 12.31
C MET A 205 -5.14 -12.62 12.40
N GLN A 206 -4.94 -13.23 13.57
CA GLN A 206 -5.23 -14.65 13.78
C GLN A 206 -6.71 -14.95 13.60
N HIS A 207 -7.60 -14.14 14.17
CA HIS A 207 -9.04 -14.33 14.04
C HIS A 207 -9.48 -14.29 12.58
N ASN A 208 -9.11 -13.23 11.85
CA ASN A 208 -9.54 -13.04 10.47
C ASN A 208 -8.95 -14.11 9.56
N THR A 209 -7.66 -14.44 9.69
CA THR A 209 -7.05 -15.51 8.89
C THR A 209 -7.72 -16.87 9.12
N ILE A 210 -8.07 -17.24 10.35
CA ILE A 210 -8.76 -18.51 10.63
C ILE A 210 -10.19 -18.48 10.10
N MET A 211 -10.91 -17.38 10.34
CA MET A 211 -12.29 -17.22 9.92
C MET A 211 -12.41 -17.33 8.40
N TYR A 212 -11.61 -16.57 7.65
CA TYR A 212 -11.62 -16.60 6.20
C TYR A 212 -11.07 -17.90 5.62
N GLN A 213 -10.00 -18.48 6.18
CA GLN A 213 -9.55 -19.81 5.77
C GLN A 213 -10.68 -20.85 5.87
N SER A 214 -11.54 -20.76 6.88
CA SER A 214 -12.64 -21.71 7.05
C SER A 214 -13.91 -21.42 6.24
N THR A 215 -14.08 -20.19 5.74
CA THR A 215 -15.35 -19.72 5.13
C THR A 215 -15.21 -19.30 3.68
N ASP A 216 -14.01 -18.99 3.21
CA ASP A 216 -13.72 -18.64 1.82
C ASP A 216 -13.09 -19.84 1.08
N PRO A 217 -13.83 -20.50 0.16
CA PRO A 217 -13.31 -21.55 -0.71
C PRO A 217 -12.11 -21.15 -1.58
N GLU A 218 -11.96 -19.88 -1.92
CA GLU A 218 -10.88 -19.35 -2.76
C GLU A 218 -9.76 -18.66 -1.95
N PHE A 219 -9.80 -18.76 -0.60
CA PHE A 219 -8.87 -18.08 0.29
C PHE A 219 -7.41 -18.18 -0.14
N THR A 220 -6.75 -17.04 -0.30
CA THR A 220 -5.32 -16.92 -0.63
C THR A 220 -4.55 -16.08 0.38
N PHE A 221 -3.47 -16.65 0.90
CA PHE A 221 -2.60 -15.96 1.87
C PHE A 221 -1.13 -16.20 1.51
N SER A 222 -0.77 -15.76 0.31
CA SER A 222 0.59 -15.89 -0.23
C SER A 222 1.64 -15.15 0.62
N ALA A 223 2.94 -15.43 0.40
CA ALA A 223 4.01 -14.81 1.18
C ALA A 223 4.02 -13.27 1.10
N SER A 224 3.68 -12.73 -0.09
CA SER A 224 3.51 -11.29 -0.29
C SER A 224 2.32 -10.74 0.51
N ARG A 225 1.19 -11.47 0.56
CA ARG A 225 -0.01 -11.08 1.30
C ARG A 225 0.21 -11.16 2.82
N VAL A 226 0.88 -12.20 3.31
CA VAL A 226 1.27 -12.33 4.73
C VAL A 226 2.10 -11.14 5.18
N THR A 227 3.12 -10.78 4.40
CA THR A 227 4.02 -9.66 4.72
C THR A 227 3.28 -8.32 4.64
N GLY A 228 2.50 -8.11 3.56
CA GLY A 228 1.70 -6.89 3.37
C GLY A 228 0.65 -6.69 4.46
N SER A 229 -0.08 -7.75 4.84
CA SER A 229 -1.13 -7.67 5.86
C SER A 229 -0.55 -7.42 7.26
N SER A 230 0.58 -8.05 7.59
CA SER A 230 1.27 -7.81 8.86
C SER A 230 1.82 -6.37 8.93
N GLY A 231 2.33 -5.85 7.80
CA GLY A 231 2.71 -4.44 7.68
C GLY A 231 1.52 -3.48 7.81
N ALA A 232 0.38 -3.83 7.20
CA ALA A 232 -0.85 -3.04 7.31
C ALA A 232 -1.36 -2.96 8.75
N ALA A 233 -1.32 -4.05 9.50
CA ALA A 233 -1.64 -4.06 10.93
C ALA A 233 -0.65 -3.20 11.74
N ALA A 234 0.65 -3.22 11.40
CA ALA A 234 1.64 -2.33 12.03
C ALA A 234 1.39 -0.84 11.74
N PHE A 235 0.85 -0.48 10.56
CA PHE A 235 0.48 0.92 10.28
C PHE A 235 -0.55 1.46 11.27
N LEU A 236 -1.50 0.66 11.75
CA LEU A 236 -2.46 1.11 12.76
C LEU A 236 -1.76 1.50 14.07
N LEU A 237 -0.66 0.82 14.43
CA LEU A 237 0.07 1.08 15.67
C LEU A 237 1.09 2.21 15.55
N ASN A 238 1.64 2.44 14.36
CA ASN A 238 2.78 3.34 14.18
C ASN A 238 2.43 4.60 13.38
N VAL A 239 1.56 4.51 12.38
CA VAL A 239 1.17 5.63 11.52
C VAL A 239 -0.07 6.33 12.05
N PHE A 240 -1.08 5.58 12.50
CA PHE A 240 -2.30 6.17 13.03
C PHE A 240 -2.18 6.61 14.49
N ALA A 241 -1.16 6.18 15.23
CA ALA A 241 -0.92 6.65 16.58
C ALA A 241 -0.82 8.18 16.62
N ASN A 242 -1.38 8.80 17.66
CA ASN A 242 -1.24 10.24 17.83
C ASN A 242 0.22 10.58 18.18
N GLY A 243 0.88 11.42 17.39
CA GLY A 243 2.29 11.75 17.52
C GLY A 243 2.70 12.36 18.88
N THR A 244 1.76 12.91 19.65
CA THR A 244 2.07 13.44 21.00
C THR A 244 2.02 12.38 22.09
N THR A 245 1.21 11.33 21.93
CA THR A 245 1.02 10.28 22.95
C THR A 245 1.65 8.95 22.55
N ASN A 246 1.94 8.76 21.26
CA ASN A 246 2.31 7.49 20.64
C ASN A 246 1.29 6.36 20.92
N GLN A 247 0.01 6.72 21.00
CA GLN A 247 -1.07 5.77 21.26
C GLN A 247 -2.06 5.72 20.10
N SER A 248 -2.46 4.50 19.74
CA SER A 248 -3.55 4.20 18.81
C SER A 248 -4.81 3.85 19.60
N THR A 249 -5.52 4.87 20.07
CA THR A 249 -6.75 4.67 20.85
C THR A 249 -7.93 4.27 19.98
N LEU A 250 -8.97 3.70 20.58
CA LEU A 250 -10.19 3.32 19.91
C LEU A 250 -10.82 4.46 19.07
N PRO A 251 -11.00 5.69 19.60
CA PRO A 251 -11.48 6.82 18.80
C PRO A 251 -10.58 7.13 17.59
N ILE A 252 -9.26 7.00 17.74
CA ILE A 252 -8.31 7.25 16.65
C ILE A 252 -8.46 6.22 15.55
N ILE A 253 -8.41 4.93 15.90
CA ILE A 253 -8.54 3.83 14.94
C ILE A 253 -9.91 3.87 14.25
N GLY A 254 -10.99 4.11 15.01
CA GLY A 254 -12.33 4.27 14.43
C GLY A 254 -12.41 5.43 13.44
N SER A 255 -11.73 6.55 13.71
CA SER A 255 -11.68 7.70 12.79
C SER A 255 -11.05 7.34 11.46
N PHE A 256 -9.93 6.62 11.43
CA PHE A 256 -9.28 6.22 10.18
C PHE A 256 -10.01 5.08 9.46
N LEU A 257 -10.41 4.02 10.17
CA LEU A 257 -10.96 2.82 9.54
C LEU A 257 -12.41 3.01 9.07
N ARG A 258 -13.26 3.58 9.94
CA ARG A 258 -14.71 3.70 9.73
C ARG A 258 -15.09 5.03 9.11
N ASN A 259 -14.63 6.13 9.70
CA ASN A 259 -15.01 7.47 9.25
C ASN A 259 -14.13 7.97 8.09
N GLN A 260 -12.93 7.41 7.95
CA GLN A 260 -11.91 7.82 7.00
C GLN A 260 -11.61 9.32 7.12
N THR A 261 -11.42 9.76 8.38
CA THR A 261 -11.14 11.13 8.79
C THR A 261 -9.95 11.17 9.73
N PHE A 262 -9.22 12.28 9.76
CA PHE A 262 -8.30 12.54 10.88
C PHE A 262 -9.07 12.78 12.18
N PRO A 263 -8.67 12.17 13.32
CA PRO A 263 -9.31 12.39 14.60
C PRO A 263 -9.14 13.84 15.07
N PRO A 264 -10.07 14.40 15.87
CA PRO A 264 -9.87 15.71 16.48
C PRO A 264 -8.63 15.70 17.40
N ASN A 265 -7.86 16.79 17.38
CA ASN A 265 -6.63 16.93 18.17
C ASN A 265 -5.58 15.82 17.92
N TRP A 266 -5.59 15.25 16.72
CA TRP A 266 -4.57 14.30 16.31
C TRP A 266 -3.33 15.03 15.80
N PHE A 267 -2.18 14.39 15.94
CA PHE A 267 -0.92 14.91 15.41
C PHE A 267 -0.27 13.80 14.60
N ARG A 268 0.27 14.13 13.41
CA ARG A 268 1.14 13.21 12.69
C ARG A 268 2.39 12.92 13.52
N ALA A 269 3.05 11.80 13.27
CA ALA A 269 4.30 11.43 13.93
C ALA A 269 5.33 12.57 13.86
N GLY A 270 6.11 12.78 14.93
CA GLY A 270 7.10 13.86 15.01
C GLY A 270 8.40 13.62 14.23
N ALA A 271 8.52 12.47 13.58
CA ALA A 271 9.59 12.09 12.68
C ALA A 271 9.02 11.11 11.63
N PRO A 272 9.67 10.96 10.47
CA PRO A 272 9.20 10.03 9.44
C PRO A 272 9.09 8.60 9.98
N VAL A 273 7.92 7.99 9.79
CA VAL A 273 7.71 6.57 10.11
C VAL A 273 8.47 5.77 9.07
N THR A 274 9.56 5.11 9.48
CA THR A 274 10.42 4.30 8.61
C THR A 274 10.15 2.80 8.76
N GLY A 275 10.70 2.00 7.85
CA GLY A 275 10.67 0.53 7.98
C GLY A 275 11.27 0.02 9.28
N THR A 276 12.25 0.75 9.86
CA THR A 276 12.85 0.41 11.17
C THR A 276 11.86 0.57 12.32
N VAL A 277 10.93 1.54 12.23
CA VAL A 277 9.90 1.78 13.26
C VAL A 277 8.77 0.75 13.15
N LEU A 278 8.36 0.39 11.93
CA LEU A 278 7.27 -0.55 11.68
C LEU A 278 7.69 -2.01 11.80
N GLY A 279 8.92 -2.34 11.39
CA GLY A 279 9.42 -3.69 11.23
C GLY A 279 9.23 -4.59 12.45
N PRO A 280 9.55 -4.14 13.69
CA PRO A 280 9.37 -4.96 14.89
C PRO A 280 7.91 -5.38 15.13
N ASN A 281 6.95 -4.46 14.98
CA ASN A 281 5.53 -4.75 15.15
C ASN A 281 5.03 -5.70 14.07
N ALA A 282 5.37 -5.42 12.80
CA ALA A 282 4.99 -6.28 11.68
C ALA A 282 5.56 -7.69 11.83
N ALA A 283 6.82 -7.83 12.25
CA ALA A 283 7.47 -9.12 12.46
C ALA A 283 6.86 -9.92 13.62
N ALA A 284 6.48 -9.26 14.72
CA ALA A 284 5.80 -9.90 15.84
C ALA A 284 4.41 -10.42 15.44
N ILE A 285 3.65 -9.63 14.68
CA ILE A 285 2.33 -10.03 14.14
C ILE A 285 2.50 -11.21 13.19
N GLN A 286 3.43 -11.10 12.24
CA GLN A 286 3.71 -12.13 11.25
C GLN A 286 4.12 -13.46 11.88
N ALA A 287 4.96 -13.44 12.91
CA ALA A 287 5.42 -14.64 13.61
C ALA A 287 4.31 -15.38 14.37
N ALA A 288 3.20 -14.70 14.68
CA ALA A 288 2.07 -15.27 15.40
C ALA A 288 0.97 -15.82 14.47
N LEU A 289 1.08 -15.65 13.15
CA LEU A 289 0.06 -16.13 12.22
C LEU A 289 -0.04 -17.67 12.24
N PRO A 290 -1.26 -18.22 12.11
CA PRO A 290 -1.52 -19.63 12.41
C PRO A 290 -1.04 -20.60 11.33
N PHE A 291 -0.82 -20.12 10.10
CA PHE A 291 -0.47 -20.95 8.95
C PHE A 291 0.70 -20.34 8.17
N PRO A 292 1.56 -21.18 7.55
CA PRO A 292 2.53 -20.68 6.57
C PRO A 292 1.80 -20.13 5.34
N PRO A 293 2.48 -19.37 4.46
CA PRO A 293 1.89 -18.93 3.21
C PRO A 293 1.27 -20.06 2.40
N GLY A 294 0.10 -19.81 1.81
CA GLY A 294 -0.69 -20.86 1.17
C GLY A 294 -2.05 -20.38 0.71
N ARG A 295 -2.92 -21.34 0.38
CA ARG A 295 -4.26 -21.11 -0.14
C ARG A 295 -5.18 -22.30 0.11
N ASN A 296 -6.48 -22.09 0.08
CA ASN A 296 -7.43 -23.19 -0.01
C ASN A 296 -7.37 -23.83 -1.40
N ASN A 297 -7.38 -25.17 -1.45
CA ASN A 297 -7.53 -25.91 -2.70
C ASN A 297 -9.02 -26.00 -3.10
N ALA A 298 -9.31 -26.64 -4.24
CA ALA A 298 -10.67 -26.80 -4.74
C ALA A 298 -11.65 -27.54 -3.79
N GLN A 299 -11.13 -28.18 -2.73
CA GLN A 299 -11.91 -28.84 -1.68
C GLN A 299 -12.04 -28.00 -0.41
N GLY A 300 -11.58 -26.74 -0.41
CA GLY A 300 -11.59 -25.86 0.76
C GLY A 300 -10.56 -26.24 1.83
N VAL A 301 -9.57 -27.08 1.50
CA VAL A 301 -8.51 -27.47 2.42
C VAL A 301 -7.30 -26.57 2.22
N TYR A 302 -6.78 -25.99 3.31
CA TYR A 302 -5.59 -25.15 3.25
C TYR A 302 -4.36 -25.97 2.86
N VAL A 303 -3.65 -25.51 1.83
CA VAL A 303 -2.42 -26.10 1.32
C VAL A 303 -1.35 -25.01 1.31
N ALA A 304 -0.20 -25.32 1.93
CA ALA A 304 0.97 -24.45 1.88
C ALA A 304 1.45 -24.25 0.43
N ASP A 305 1.80 -23.01 0.10
CA ASP A 305 2.42 -22.68 -1.17
C ASP A 305 3.81 -23.34 -1.26
N PRO A 306 4.25 -23.77 -2.45
CA PRO A 306 5.58 -24.33 -2.62
C PRO A 306 6.64 -23.27 -2.31
N LEU A 307 7.73 -23.69 -1.68
CA LEU A 307 8.87 -22.82 -1.44
C LEU A 307 9.46 -22.35 -2.78
N PRO A 308 9.89 -21.07 -2.87
CA PRO A 308 10.55 -20.56 -4.07
C PRO A 308 11.97 -21.15 -4.19
N PRO A 309 12.64 -20.99 -5.35
CA PRO A 309 14.03 -21.43 -5.49
C PRO A 309 14.97 -20.64 -4.58
N THR A 310 16.12 -21.24 -4.22
CA THR A 310 17.23 -20.53 -3.58
C THR A 310 17.73 -19.39 -4.48
N PRO A 311 18.05 -18.20 -3.96
CA PRO A 311 18.10 -17.81 -2.54
C PRO A 311 16.76 -17.33 -1.93
N PHE A 312 15.66 -17.34 -2.68
CA PHE A 312 14.41 -16.71 -2.25
C PHE A 312 13.64 -17.46 -1.15
N ASN A 313 14.04 -18.70 -0.85
CA ASN A 313 13.49 -19.49 0.26
C ASN A 313 14.21 -19.24 1.60
N SER A 314 15.19 -18.33 1.66
CA SER A 314 16.01 -18.08 2.86
C SER A 314 15.24 -17.40 4.00
N SER A 315 14.17 -16.67 3.68
CA SER A 315 13.32 -15.98 4.64
C SER A 315 11.95 -15.68 4.03
N LEU A 316 10.96 -15.39 4.87
CA LEU A 316 9.63 -14.99 4.39
C LEU A 316 9.68 -13.68 3.58
N GLY A 317 10.56 -12.74 3.94
CA GLY A 317 10.76 -11.51 3.16
C GLY A 317 11.31 -11.78 1.76
N CYS A 318 12.25 -12.72 1.63
CA CYS A 318 12.75 -13.16 0.32
C CYS A 318 11.69 -13.90 -0.49
N TRP A 319 10.84 -14.69 0.18
CA TRP A 319 9.73 -15.36 -0.49
C TRP A 319 8.68 -14.36 -0.96
N ALA A 320 8.33 -13.37 -0.14
CA ALA A 320 7.43 -12.29 -0.51
C ALA A 320 7.98 -11.48 -1.70
N TYR A 321 9.29 -11.24 -1.74
CA TYR A 321 9.97 -10.60 -2.87
C TYR A 321 9.83 -11.41 -4.17
N TRP A 322 10.01 -12.74 -4.10
CA TRP A 322 9.76 -13.65 -5.23
C TRP A 322 8.30 -13.63 -5.70
N VAL A 323 7.36 -13.72 -4.76
CA VAL A 323 5.92 -13.70 -5.10
C VAL A 323 5.52 -12.37 -5.72
N GLN A 324 6.07 -11.23 -5.26
CA GLN A 324 5.80 -9.95 -5.90
C GLN A 324 6.29 -9.92 -7.35
N ALA A 325 7.50 -10.39 -7.64
CA ALA A 325 8.00 -10.51 -9.01
C ALA A 325 7.15 -11.48 -9.87
N ALA A 326 6.63 -12.54 -9.26
CA ALA A 326 5.71 -13.50 -9.89
C ALA A 326 4.30 -12.92 -10.13
N ASN A 327 3.92 -11.86 -9.41
CA ASN A 327 2.64 -11.18 -9.57
C ASN A 327 2.74 -10.00 -10.55
N THR A 328 3.92 -9.45 -10.81
CA THR A 328 4.11 -8.38 -11.79
C THR A 328 4.20 -8.95 -13.21
N PRO A 329 3.42 -8.43 -14.19
CA PRO A 329 3.43 -8.94 -15.56
C PRO A 329 4.81 -8.85 -16.22
N ALA A 330 5.35 -10.00 -16.68
CA ALA A 330 6.65 -10.09 -17.33
C ALA A 330 6.74 -9.20 -18.58
N VAL A 331 5.63 -9.08 -19.30
CA VAL A 331 5.51 -8.32 -20.56
C VAL A 331 5.80 -6.82 -20.39
N LEU A 332 5.74 -6.27 -19.17
CA LEU A 332 6.11 -4.88 -18.90
C LEU A 332 7.58 -4.61 -19.26
N GLN A 333 8.44 -5.63 -19.23
CA GLN A 333 9.85 -5.52 -19.63
C GLN A 333 10.04 -5.31 -21.13
N ASN A 334 9.03 -5.63 -21.95
CA ASN A 334 9.09 -5.49 -23.40
C ASN A 334 8.52 -4.15 -23.89
N THR A 335 8.11 -3.28 -22.97
CA THR A 335 7.66 -1.92 -23.30
C THR A 335 8.82 -1.09 -23.90
N THR A 336 8.49 0.03 -24.53
CA THR A 336 9.46 0.92 -25.19
C THR A 336 9.22 2.38 -24.79
N GLY A 337 10.16 3.26 -25.14
CA GLY A 337 10.00 4.71 -24.93
C GLY A 337 9.81 5.12 -23.47
N ILE A 338 8.97 6.12 -23.23
CA ILE A 338 8.56 6.62 -21.91
C ILE A 338 7.94 5.48 -21.09
N PHE A 339 7.19 4.56 -21.71
CA PHE A 339 6.61 3.44 -20.98
C PHE A 339 7.71 2.56 -20.35
N LYS A 340 8.74 2.22 -21.13
CA LYS A 340 9.89 1.46 -20.61
C LYS A 340 10.66 2.20 -19.53
N GLN A 341 10.90 3.50 -19.75
CA GLN A 341 11.57 4.35 -18.78
C GLN A 341 10.85 4.34 -17.43
N ASN A 342 9.53 4.51 -17.45
CA ASN A 342 8.69 4.50 -16.26
C ASN A 342 8.67 3.12 -15.59
N VAL A 343 8.51 2.04 -16.36
CA VAL A 343 8.56 0.66 -15.82
C VAL A 343 9.90 0.40 -15.14
N ASP A 344 11.02 0.75 -15.76
CA ASP A 344 12.35 0.53 -15.19
C ASP A 344 12.56 1.32 -13.90
N PHE A 345 12.14 2.59 -13.88
CA PHE A 345 12.19 3.44 -12.70
C PHE A 345 11.37 2.85 -11.55
N LEU A 346 10.11 2.45 -11.80
CA LEU A 346 9.23 1.89 -10.79
C LEU A 346 9.75 0.54 -10.29
N LEU A 347 10.31 -0.31 -11.17
CA LEU A 347 10.91 -1.59 -10.77
C LEU A 347 12.15 -1.38 -9.88
N GLN A 348 12.96 -0.35 -10.12
CA GLN A 348 14.06 -0.02 -9.21
C GLN A 348 13.58 0.43 -7.84
N ILE A 349 12.46 1.15 -7.76
CA ILE A 349 11.87 1.59 -6.49
C ILE A 349 11.20 0.43 -5.74
N GLN A 350 10.43 -0.40 -6.45
CA GLN A 350 9.76 -1.55 -5.86
C GLN A 350 10.77 -2.63 -5.44
N PHE A 351 11.82 -2.83 -6.25
CA PHE A 351 12.79 -3.90 -6.11
C PHE A 351 14.23 -3.35 -6.13
N PRO A 352 14.66 -2.56 -5.13
CA PRO A 352 15.99 -1.93 -5.10
C PRO A 352 17.16 -2.90 -4.90
N GLY A 353 16.93 -4.21 -5.05
CA GLY A 353 17.79 -5.30 -4.61
C GLY A 353 17.60 -5.55 -3.12
N ASN A 354 17.25 -6.77 -2.74
CA ASN A 354 17.16 -7.16 -1.33
C ASN A 354 18.48 -7.80 -0.91
N PRO A 355 19.30 -7.15 -0.05
CA PRO A 355 20.59 -7.70 0.38
C PRO A 355 20.46 -9.06 1.07
N ALA A 356 19.30 -9.37 1.67
CA ALA A 356 19.05 -10.66 2.31
C ALA A 356 18.85 -11.81 1.30
N CYS A 357 18.55 -11.51 0.04
CA CYS A 357 18.32 -12.48 -1.02
C CYS A 357 19.37 -12.38 -2.15
N ASP A 358 20.30 -11.42 -2.05
CA ASP A 358 21.48 -11.22 -2.93
C ASP A 358 21.20 -11.27 -4.44
N GLN A 359 20.00 -10.83 -4.86
CA GLN A 359 19.62 -10.75 -6.27
C GLN A 359 18.51 -9.73 -6.51
N GLN A 360 18.66 -8.95 -7.58
CA GLN A 360 17.55 -8.17 -8.13
C GLN A 360 16.67 -9.09 -8.97
N LEU A 361 15.38 -9.16 -8.67
CA LEU A 361 14.39 -9.86 -9.48
C LEU A 361 13.75 -8.91 -10.48
N LEU A 362 13.65 -9.38 -11.72
CA LEU A 362 12.77 -8.79 -12.72
C LEU A 362 11.40 -9.49 -12.68
N PRO A 363 10.33 -8.83 -13.14
CA PRO A 363 9.01 -9.45 -13.26
C PRO A 363 9.03 -10.74 -14.08
N PHE A 364 8.25 -11.74 -13.67
CA PHE A 364 8.05 -12.97 -14.46
C PHE A 364 6.61 -13.50 -14.38
N GLY A 365 5.69 -12.66 -13.91
CA GLY A 365 4.29 -13.00 -13.74
C GLY A 365 3.47 -12.96 -15.03
N PRO A 366 2.27 -13.57 -15.00
CA PRO A 366 1.32 -13.52 -16.09
C PRO A 366 0.70 -12.12 -16.26
N ALA A 367 0.33 -11.81 -17.51
CA ALA A 367 -0.51 -10.67 -17.88
C ALA A 367 -2.00 -10.95 -17.64
N GLY A 368 -2.79 -9.91 -17.38
CA GLY A 368 -4.26 -9.98 -17.43
C GLY A 368 -4.92 -10.70 -16.26
N VAL A 369 -4.29 -10.68 -15.08
CA VAL A 369 -4.80 -11.33 -13.86
C VAL A 369 -5.51 -10.33 -12.95
#